data_AF-A0A200Q0T6-F1
#
_entry.id   AF-A0A200Q0T6-F1
#
_cell.length_a   1.000
_cell.length_b   1.000
_cell.length_c   1.000
_cell.angle_alpha   90.00
_cell.angle_beta   90.00
_cell.angle_gamma   90.00
#
_symmetry.space_group_name_H-M   'P 1'
#
loop_
_entity.id
_entity.type
_entity.pdbx_description
1 polymer ?
#
loop_
_entity_poly.entity_id
_entity_poly.type
_entity_poly.pdbx_seq_one_letter_code
_entity_poly.pdbx_strand_id
1 'polypeptide(L)'
;MASSNNIEKLEVEIEVQCSADKFYRMFKHDVKEIPKHLPHIIEHVEVLEGDGVNAGTVKLWKYILEGKSLCVKERMKVVDDEKRMITHSAIGGDLMNDYKFFDATFIATPKVDGDGSVVTWHVEYEKANEDAPVPTNYIDFFVSWTKDLNAHLHGNQSHAGNNIEKLEVEVEVQCSADKFYRMFKHDVKEIPKHLPHLYEHVEVLEGDGVSAGSVKLWKYILDGKSLYVKERMKVVDDEKRMITHSIFEGEVMKDYKFFDVTFIVTPKGRHHGDGSVVTWHVEYEKANEDTHIPTNYIDFVVYIRSFMASANIEKLEVEVEVQCSADKFYRMFKHDVKEMPKHLPHLFESVEVLEGDGVSAGTVKLWKYILDGKSLYAKERMKVVDDEKRMITLSVFEGEVMKDYKFFDVTFIVTPKGRHHGDGSVVTWHVEYEKANKDAPTPSNYIDFVVWVTKDLNSHLHKGA
;
A
#
# COMPACT_ATOMS: atom_id res chain seq x y z
N MET A 1 -56.28 26.13 -9.12
CA MET A 1 -56.18 25.29 -7.91
C MET A 1 -54.72 24.97 -7.73
N ALA A 2 -54.12 25.38 -6.61
CA ALA A 2 -52.74 25.01 -6.31
C ALA A 2 -52.71 23.50 -6.08
N SER A 3 -51.93 22.75 -6.88
CA SER A 3 -51.67 21.34 -6.62
C SER A 3 -50.84 21.28 -5.34
N SER A 4 -51.48 20.97 -4.22
CA SER A 4 -50.75 20.52 -3.03
C SER A 4 -50.09 19.20 -3.40
N ASN A 5 -48.77 19.18 -3.60
CA ASN A 5 -48.01 17.95 -3.71
C ASN A 5 -48.18 17.19 -2.40
N ASN A 6 -49.06 16.19 -2.37
CA ASN A 6 -49.30 15.37 -1.19
C ASN A 6 -48.25 14.25 -1.15
N ILE A 7 -46.99 14.64 -0.92
CA ILE A 7 -45.88 13.70 -0.78
C ILE A 7 -45.97 13.12 0.63
N GLU A 8 -46.26 11.82 0.70
CA GLU A 8 -46.30 11.04 1.93
C GLU A 8 -44.94 10.37 2.15
N LYS A 9 -44.63 10.00 3.41
CA LYS A 9 -43.35 9.39 3.78
C LYS A 9 -43.54 8.13 4.61
N LEU A 10 -42.71 7.12 4.35
CA LEU A 10 -42.54 5.93 5.18
C LEU A 10 -41.06 5.76 5.51
N GLU A 11 -40.77 5.15 6.66
CA GLU A 11 -39.42 4.92 7.12
C GLU A 11 -39.32 3.57 7.84
N VAL A 12 -38.20 2.89 7.67
CA VAL A 12 -37.85 1.71 8.45
C VAL A 12 -36.36 1.65 8.72
N GLU A 13 -35.99 1.30 9.95
CA GLU A 13 -34.61 1.06 10.35
C GLU A 13 -34.40 -0.44 10.58
N ILE A 14 -33.31 -0.97 10.02
CA ILE A 14 -32.92 -2.37 10.17
C ILE A 14 -31.50 -2.42 10.72
N GLU A 15 -31.35 -3.01 11.90
CA GLU A 15 -30.03 -3.35 12.41
C GLU A 15 -29.46 -4.54 11.65
N VAL A 16 -28.24 -4.37 11.15
CA VAL A 16 -27.48 -5.38 10.41
C VAL A 16 -26.11 -5.59 11.07
N GLN A 17 -25.54 -6.76 10.87
CA GLN A 17 -24.24 -7.15 11.44
C GLN A 17 -23.07 -6.86 10.49
N CYS A 18 -23.32 -6.70 9.18
CA CYS A 18 -22.30 -6.23 8.26
C CYS A 18 -21.99 -4.74 8.48
N SER A 19 -20.77 -4.31 8.15
CA SER A 19 -20.39 -2.89 8.26
C SER A 19 -21.17 -2.02 7.26
N ALA A 20 -21.37 -0.75 7.63
CA ALA A 20 -22.06 0.21 6.77
C ALA A 20 -21.36 0.39 5.41
N ASP A 21 -20.03 0.32 5.35
CA ASP A 21 -19.26 0.42 4.10
C ASP A 21 -19.54 -0.77 3.18
N LYS A 22 -19.56 -1.98 3.74
CA LYS A 22 -19.81 -3.20 2.98
C LYS A 22 -21.22 -3.19 2.38
N PHE A 23 -22.20 -2.76 3.17
CA PHE A 23 -23.58 -2.64 2.71
C PHE A 23 -23.72 -1.56 1.62
N TYR A 24 -23.18 -0.36 1.85
CA TYR A 24 -23.22 0.75 0.89
C TYR A 24 -22.55 0.40 -0.45
N ARG A 25 -21.38 -0.25 -0.39
CA ARG A 25 -20.63 -0.71 -1.56
C ARG A 25 -21.46 -1.66 -2.44
N MET A 26 -22.27 -2.54 -1.84
CA MET A 26 -23.10 -3.48 -2.60
C MET A 26 -24.10 -2.76 -3.51
N PHE A 27 -24.72 -1.68 -3.03
CA PHE A 27 -25.68 -0.91 -3.83
C PHE A 27 -25.01 0.06 -4.82
N LYS A 28 -23.84 0.59 -4.46
CA LYS A 28 -23.11 1.57 -5.27
C LYS A 28 -22.28 0.93 -6.39
N HIS A 29 -21.43 -0.05 -6.03
CA HIS A 29 -20.40 -0.61 -6.92
C HIS A 29 -20.74 -2.02 -7.40
N ASP A 30 -21.24 -2.86 -6.49
CA ASP A 30 -21.43 -4.29 -6.77
C ASP A 30 -22.90 -4.64 -7.11
N VAL A 31 -23.67 -3.65 -7.58
CA VAL A 31 -25.13 -3.77 -7.77
C VAL A 31 -25.52 -4.95 -8.68
N LYS A 32 -24.68 -5.26 -9.68
CA LYS A 32 -24.89 -6.37 -10.63
C LYS A 32 -24.73 -7.76 -9.99
N GLU A 33 -24.15 -7.83 -8.81
CA GLU A 33 -23.98 -9.08 -8.05
C GLU A 33 -25.21 -9.38 -7.17
N ILE A 34 -26.04 -8.37 -6.84
CA ILE A 34 -27.23 -8.53 -6.00
C ILE A 34 -28.17 -9.66 -6.48
N PRO A 35 -28.51 -9.79 -7.78
CA PRO A 35 -29.35 -10.89 -8.25
C PRO A 35 -28.75 -12.28 -8.01
N LYS A 36 -27.42 -12.41 -7.93
CA LYS A 36 -26.76 -13.69 -7.63
C LYS A 36 -26.90 -14.07 -6.17
N HIS A 37 -26.90 -13.07 -5.29
CA HIS A 37 -27.01 -13.26 -3.85
C HIS A 37 -28.47 -13.41 -3.38
N LEU A 38 -29.39 -12.74 -4.07
CA LEU A 38 -30.81 -12.69 -3.74
C LEU A 38 -31.69 -13.05 -4.95
N PRO A 39 -31.49 -14.19 -5.63
CA PRO A 39 -32.24 -14.54 -6.84
C PRO A 39 -33.74 -14.72 -6.59
N HIS A 40 -34.15 -14.95 -5.34
CA HIS A 40 -35.55 -15.05 -4.93
C HIS A 40 -36.23 -13.69 -4.70
N ILE A 41 -35.47 -12.59 -4.69
CA ILE A 41 -35.97 -11.21 -4.51
C ILE A 41 -35.71 -10.37 -5.77
N ILE A 42 -34.49 -10.42 -6.29
CA ILE A 42 -34.04 -9.65 -7.45
C ILE A 42 -33.69 -10.63 -8.56
N GLU A 43 -34.44 -10.57 -9.65
CA GLU A 43 -34.20 -11.43 -10.82
C GLU A 43 -33.07 -10.88 -11.69
N HIS A 44 -33.01 -9.55 -11.84
CA HIS A 44 -32.04 -8.91 -12.72
C HIS A 44 -31.86 -7.43 -12.38
N VAL A 45 -30.65 -6.91 -12.63
CA VAL A 45 -30.41 -5.47 -12.68
C VAL A 45 -29.54 -5.12 -13.87
N GLU A 46 -29.89 -4.04 -14.54
CA GLU A 46 -29.17 -3.53 -15.71
C GLU A 46 -28.89 -2.03 -15.54
N VAL A 47 -27.69 -1.59 -15.89
CA VAL A 47 -27.38 -0.16 -16.03
C VAL A 47 -27.70 0.23 -17.47
N LEU A 48 -28.70 1.07 -17.67
CA LEU A 48 -29.16 1.51 -18.99
C LEU A 48 -28.44 2.78 -19.46
N GLU A 49 -28.19 3.72 -18.54
CA GLU A 49 -27.52 5.00 -18.82
C GLU A 49 -26.61 5.36 -17.65
N GLY A 50 -25.46 6.00 -17.93
CA GLY A 50 -24.50 6.43 -16.92
C GLY A 50 -23.45 5.37 -16.58
N ASP A 51 -22.71 5.60 -15.49
CA ASP A 51 -21.55 4.80 -15.08
C ASP A 51 -21.89 3.68 -14.09
N GLY A 52 -23.14 3.61 -13.62
CA GLY A 52 -23.61 2.60 -12.68
C GLY A 52 -23.48 3.02 -11.21
N VAL A 53 -22.78 4.11 -10.93
CA VAL A 53 -22.22 4.43 -9.60
C VAL A 53 -22.63 5.82 -9.11
N ASN A 54 -22.68 6.81 -10.00
CA ASN A 54 -22.93 8.20 -9.65
C ASN A 54 -24.38 8.62 -9.90
N ALA A 55 -24.79 9.73 -9.27
CA ALA A 55 -26.08 10.36 -9.51
C ALA A 55 -26.28 10.66 -11.00
N GLY A 56 -27.51 10.49 -11.48
CA GLY A 56 -27.86 10.56 -12.90
C GLY A 56 -27.90 9.19 -13.59
N THR A 57 -27.20 8.18 -13.06
CA THR A 57 -27.25 6.79 -13.54
C THR A 57 -28.69 6.28 -13.57
N VAL A 58 -29.05 5.57 -14.64
CA VAL A 58 -30.36 4.96 -14.83
C VAL A 58 -30.23 3.45 -14.85
N LYS A 59 -31.01 2.76 -14.01
CA LYS A 59 -31.03 1.30 -13.93
C LYS A 59 -32.42 0.75 -14.20
N LEU A 60 -32.46 -0.46 -14.75
CA LEU A 60 -33.67 -1.29 -14.81
C LEU A 60 -33.53 -2.42 -13.81
N TRP A 61 -34.45 -2.48 -12.87
CA TRP A 61 -34.55 -3.54 -11.88
C TRP A 61 -35.71 -4.46 -12.23
N LYS A 62 -35.47 -5.76 -12.17
CA LYS A 62 -36.51 -6.80 -12.25
C LYS A 62 -36.52 -7.54 -10.91
N TYR A 63 -37.64 -7.49 -10.20
CA TYR A 63 -37.75 -7.94 -8.81
C TYR A 63 -39.06 -8.69 -8.57
N ILE A 64 -39.08 -9.50 -7.51
CA ILE A 64 -40.23 -10.28 -7.09
C ILE A 64 -40.85 -9.60 -5.87
N LEU A 65 -42.10 -9.15 -6.01
CA LEU A 65 -42.89 -8.58 -4.93
C LEU A 65 -44.16 -9.41 -4.77
N GLU A 66 -44.37 -9.97 -3.57
CA GLU A 66 -45.52 -10.82 -3.26
C GLU A 66 -45.72 -11.97 -4.28
N GLY A 67 -44.62 -12.55 -4.75
CA GLY A 67 -44.62 -13.66 -5.72
C GLY A 67 -44.85 -13.24 -7.18
N LYS A 68 -44.98 -11.94 -7.47
CA LYS A 68 -45.11 -11.42 -8.85
C LYS A 68 -43.79 -10.81 -9.31
N SER A 69 -43.36 -11.17 -10.50
CA SER A 69 -42.23 -10.52 -11.19
C SER A 69 -42.67 -9.15 -11.72
N LEU A 70 -42.00 -8.10 -11.26
CA LEU A 70 -42.24 -6.70 -11.61
C LEU A 70 -40.94 -6.05 -12.10
N CYS A 71 -41.05 -4.91 -12.76
CA CYS A 71 -39.92 -4.09 -13.16
C CYS A 71 -40.06 -2.63 -12.72
N VAL A 72 -38.93 -1.99 -12.46
CA VAL A 72 -38.85 -0.55 -12.26
C VAL A 72 -37.63 0.01 -12.99
N LYS A 73 -37.84 1.07 -13.77
CA LYS A 73 -36.77 1.91 -14.29
C LYS A 73 -36.58 3.05 -13.32
N GLU A 74 -35.38 3.17 -12.76
CA GLU A 74 -35.04 4.19 -11.76
C GLU A 74 -33.84 5.01 -12.18
N ARG A 75 -33.75 6.22 -11.62
CA ARG A 75 -32.58 7.09 -11.71
C ARG A 75 -32.03 7.33 -10.31
N MET A 76 -30.74 7.10 -10.14
CA MET A 76 -30.03 7.52 -8.93
C MET A 76 -30.06 9.05 -8.85
N LYS A 77 -30.86 9.61 -7.96
CA LYS A 77 -31.08 11.05 -7.82
C LYS A 77 -30.01 11.70 -6.95
N VAL A 78 -29.63 11.05 -5.86
CA VAL A 78 -28.60 11.52 -4.91
C VAL A 78 -27.67 10.37 -4.59
N VAL A 79 -26.36 10.65 -4.53
CA VAL A 79 -25.33 9.77 -4.00
C VAL A 79 -24.48 10.62 -3.07
N ASP A 80 -24.41 10.26 -1.79
CA ASP A 80 -23.65 10.96 -0.76
C ASP A 80 -22.76 9.91 -0.06
N ASP A 81 -21.47 9.91 -0.44
CA ASP A 81 -20.48 8.94 0.04
C ASP A 81 -20.14 9.12 1.52
N GLU A 82 -20.17 10.36 2.01
CA GLU A 82 -19.88 10.66 3.41
C GLU A 82 -20.98 10.09 4.31
N LYS A 83 -22.24 10.21 3.89
CA LYS A 83 -23.39 9.66 4.62
C LYS A 83 -23.74 8.23 4.23
N ARG A 84 -23.07 7.66 3.23
CA ARG A 84 -23.37 6.32 2.67
C ARG A 84 -24.84 6.21 2.28
N MET A 85 -25.30 7.21 1.54
CA MET A 85 -26.69 7.41 1.19
C MET A 85 -26.88 7.39 -0.33
N ILE A 86 -27.92 6.69 -0.79
CA ILE A 86 -28.36 6.76 -2.18
C ILE A 86 -29.88 6.96 -2.22
N THR A 87 -30.33 7.94 -2.99
CA THR A 87 -31.75 8.13 -3.33
C THR A 87 -32.00 7.63 -4.75
N HIS A 88 -32.91 6.68 -4.89
CA HIS A 88 -33.40 6.15 -6.16
C HIS A 88 -34.76 6.76 -6.47
N SER A 89 -34.91 7.38 -7.64
CA SER A 89 -36.18 7.91 -8.12
C SER A 89 -36.75 7.03 -9.20
N ALA A 90 -37.96 6.51 -9.00
CA ALA A 90 -38.66 5.76 -10.03
C ALA A 90 -39.06 6.69 -11.19
N ILE A 91 -38.75 6.27 -12.42
CA ILE A 91 -39.05 7.01 -13.65
C ILE A 91 -39.82 6.17 -14.68
N GLY A 92 -40.16 4.92 -14.36
CA GLY A 92 -40.97 4.04 -15.20
C GLY A 92 -41.07 2.62 -14.64
N GLY A 93 -41.83 1.76 -15.31
CA GLY A 93 -42.08 0.37 -14.89
C GLY A 93 -43.38 0.21 -14.08
N ASP A 94 -43.61 -1.00 -13.58
CA ASP A 94 -44.88 -1.39 -12.95
C ASP A 94 -45.23 -0.56 -11.71
N LEU A 95 -44.21 -0.13 -10.97
CA LEU A 95 -44.35 0.74 -9.80
C LEU A 95 -45.09 2.06 -10.14
N MET A 96 -44.85 2.62 -11.33
CA MET A 96 -45.43 3.91 -11.72
C MET A 96 -46.91 3.81 -12.15
N ASN A 97 -47.49 2.61 -12.18
CA ASN A 97 -48.93 2.46 -12.38
C ASN A 97 -49.73 2.94 -11.17
N ASP A 98 -49.17 2.76 -9.97
CA ASP A 98 -49.83 3.10 -8.70
C ASP A 98 -49.34 4.44 -8.12
N TYR A 99 -48.18 4.94 -8.55
CA TYR A 99 -47.55 6.15 -8.00
C TYR A 99 -47.13 7.14 -9.09
N LYS A 100 -47.42 8.43 -8.88
CA LYS A 100 -46.91 9.55 -9.71
C LYS A 100 -45.47 9.89 -9.36
N PHE A 101 -45.10 9.67 -8.11
CA PHE A 101 -43.80 9.97 -7.54
C PHE A 101 -43.44 8.87 -6.56
N PHE A 102 -42.20 8.40 -6.62
CA PHE A 102 -41.67 7.40 -5.70
C PHE A 102 -40.14 7.53 -5.63
N ASP A 103 -39.64 8.03 -4.50
CA ASP A 103 -38.23 8.06 -4.16
C ASP A 103 -37.98 7.09 -3.01
N ALA A 104 -37.01 6.19 -3.18
CA ALA A 104 -36.51 5.31 -2.12
C ALA A 104 -35.07 5.69 -1.80
N THR A 105 -34.82 6.12 -0.57
CA THR A 105 -33.49 6.45 -0.06
C THR A 105 -33.05 5.39 0.93
N PHE A 106 -31.85 4.84 0.77
CA PHE A 106 -31.22 4.09 1.85
C PHE A 106 -30.01 4.85 2.41
N ILE A 107 -29.77 4.66 3.70
CA ILE A 107 -28.62 5.21 4.44
C ILE A 107 -28.04 4.08 5.27
N ALA A 108 -26.73 3.86 5.17
CA ALA A 108 -26.02 2.89 6.02
C ALA A 108 -25.19 3.61 7.09
N THR A 109 -25.59 3.53 8.35
CA THR A 109 -24.95 4.23 9.47
C THR A 109 -24.18 3.26 10.38
N PRO A 110 -22.86 3.44 10.60
CA PRO A 110 -22.11 2.61 11.55
C PRO A 110 -22.71 2.69 12.97
N LYS A 111 -22.70 1.58 13.71
CA LYS A 111 -23.05 1.60 15.13
C LYS A 111 -21.92 2.28 15.93
N VAL A 112 -22.28 3.13 16.91
CA VAL A 112 -21.32 3.91 17.71
C VAL A 112 -20.46 3.03 18.62
N ASP A 113 -21.04 1.94 19.16
CA ASP A 113 -20.43 1.12 20.23
C ASP A 113 -20.33 -0.38 19.92
N GLY A 114 -20.27 -0.79 18.64
CA GLY A 114 -20.15 -2.22 18.31
C GLY A 114 -20.03 -2.56 16.83
N ASP A 115 -19.92 -3.86 16.54
CA ASP A 115 -19.86 -4.38 15.17
C ASP A 115 -21.21 -4.24 14.46
N GLY A 116 -21.17 -3.84 13.19
CA GLY A 116 -22.32 -3.75 12.30
C GLY A 116 -22.79 -2.33 11.96
N SER A 117 -24.02 -2.21 11.48
CA SER A 117 -24.60 -0.92 11.09
C SER A 117 -26.12 -0.90 11.24
N VAL A 118 -26.71 0.28 11.15
CA VAL A 118 -28.15 0.48 10.96
C VAL A 118 -28.36 0.90 9.51
N VAL A 119 -29.24 0.19 8.80
CA VAL A 119 -29.68 0.55 7.45
C VAL A 119 -31.06 1.15 7.56
N THR A 120 -31.19 2.42 7.20
CA THR A 120 -32.47 3.15 7.21
C THR A 120 -32.95 3.29 5.77
N TRP A 121 -34.20 2.90 5.53
CA TRP A 121 -34.91 3.16 4.27
C TRP A 121 -35.95 4.24 4.50
N HIS A 122 -35.91 5.31 3.70
CA HIS A 122 -36.95 6.32 3.60
C HIS A 122 -37.62 6.23 2.23
N VAL A 123 -38.95 6.13 2.21
CA VAL A 123 -39.75 6.14 0.99
C VAL A 123 -40.61 7.39 0.97
N GLU A 124 -40.44 8.22 -0.04
CA GLU A 124 -41.31 9.36 -0.31
C GLU A 124 -42.15 9.05 -1.56
N TYR A 125 -43.48 9.20 -1.48
CA TYR A 125 -44.36 8.83 -2.59
C TYR A 125 -45.55 9.77 -2.75
N GLU A 126 -46.09 9.83 -3.97
CA GLU A 126 -47.38 10.42 -4.29
C GLU A 126 -48.20 9.39 -5.06
N LYS A 127 -49.37 9.04 -4.55
CA LYS A 127 -50.30 8.11 -5.19
C LYS A 127 -50.78 8.63 -6.54
N ALA A 128 -50.94 7.73 -7.51
CA ALA A 128 -51.50 8.08 -8.81
C ALA A 128 -52.96 8.57 -8.70
N ASN A 129 -53.73 7.95 -7.81
CA ASN A 129 -55.12 8.27 -7.47
C ASN A 129 -55.44 7.80 -6.03
N GLU A 130 -56.63 8.12 -5.51
CA GLU A 130 -57.02 7.77 -4.14
C GLU A 130 -57.12 6.26 -3.88
N ASP A 131 -57.38 5.47 -4.92
CA ASP A 131 -57.52 4.01 -4.84
C ASP A 131 -56.17 3.29 -4.82
N ALA A 132 -55.07 3.96 -5.16
CA ALA A 132 -53.73 3.37 -5.13
C ALA A 132 -53.34 2.97 -3.69
N PRO A 133 -52.68 1.82 -3.52
CA PRO A 133 -52.29 1.35 -2.20
C PRO A 133 -51.25 2.25 -1.55
N VAL A 134 -51.13 2.16 -0.23
CA VAL A 134 -49.95 2.68 0.49
C VAL A 134 -48.81 1.67 0.29
N PRO A 135 -47.57 2.09 -0.03
CA PRO A 135 -46.46 1.19 -0.39
C PRO A 135 -45.84 0.45 0.81
N THR A 136 -46.67 -0.04 1.74
CA THR A 136 -46.23 -0.85 2.89
C THR A 136 -45.57 -2.16 2.45
N ASN A 137 -46.04 -2.77 1.37
CA ASN A 137 -45.41 -3.95 0.76
C ASN A 137 -43.96 -3.67 0.28
N TYR A 138 -43.66 -2.45 -0.16
CA TYR A 138 -42.30 -2.05 -0.50
C TYR A 138 -41.43 -1.86 0.74
N ILE A 139 -41.98 -1.41 1.87
CA ILE A 139 -41.26 -1.38 3.15
C ILE A 139 -40.90 -2.80 3.57
N ASP A 140 -41.85 -3.74 3.52
CA ASP A 140 -41.60 -5.15 3.85
C ASP A 140 -40.56 -5.78 2.89
N PHE A 141 -40.62 -5.44 1.61
CA PHE A 141 -39.61 -5.80 0.62
C PHE A 141 -38.21 -5.25 1.00
N PHE A 142 -38.12 -3.98 1.36
CA PHE A 142 -36.86 -3.35 1.79
C PHE A 142 -36.33 -3.91 3.12
N VAL A 143 -37.20 -4.37 4.01
CA VAL A 143 -36.77 -5.11 5.21
C VAL A 143 -36.24 -6.49 4.83
N SER A 144 -36.97 -7.22 3.98
CA SER A 144 -36.64 -8.59 3.56
C SER A 144 -35.29 -8.65 2.87
N TRP A 145 -35.06 -7.86 1.82
CA TRP A 145 -33.80 -7.90 1.09
C TRP A 145 -32.62 -7.36 1.91
N THR A 146 -32.84 -6.46 2.88
CA THR A 146 -31.79 -5.92 3.75
C THR A 146 -31.37 -6.99 4.75
N LYS A 147 -32.32 -7.75 5.30
CA LYS A 147 -32.06 -8.89 6.17
C LYS A 147 -31.39 -10.04 5.43
N ASP A 148 -31.85 -10.38 4.23
CA ASP A 148 -31.28 -11.47 3.44
C ASP A 148 -29.91 -11.09 2.91
N LEU A 149 -29.72 -9.85 2.47
CA LEU A 149 -28.40 -9.34 2.08
C LEU A 149 -27.47 -9.30 3.30
N ASN A 150 -27.93 -8.82 4.45
CA ASN A 150 -27.15 -8.91 5.69
C ASN A 150 -26.81 -10.36 6.02
N ALA A 151 -27.76 -11.30 5.95
CA ALA A 151 -27.52 -12.71 6.18
C ALA A 151 -26.59 -13.33 5.13
N HIS A 152 -26.54 -12.83 3.90
CA HIS A 152 -25.54 -13.25 2.92
C HIS A 152 -24.16 -12.66 3.23
N LEU A 153 -24.10 -11.36 3.51
CA LEU A 153 -22.88 -10.61 3.83
C LEU A 153 -22.28 -10.99 5.19
N HIS A 154 -23.11 -11.55 6.10
CA HIS A 154 -22.77 -12.03 7.44
C HIS A 154 -22.70 -13.56 7.52
N GLY A 155 -23.67 -14.30 7.00
CA GLY A 155 -23.77 -15.78 7.03
C GLY A 155 -22.81 -16.51 6.09
N ASN A 156 -22.15 -15.80 5.17
CA ASN A 156 -20.93 -16.30 4.52
C ASN A 156 -19.72 -16.38 5.48
N GLN A 157 -19.88 -16.09 6.77
CA GLN A 157 -18.90 -16.41 7.81
C GLN A 157 -18.63 -17.92 8.01
N SER A 158 -19.28 -18.84 7.28
CA SER A 158 -18.92 -20.26 7.28
C SER A 158 -18.76 -20.94 5.91
N HIS A 159 -18.51 -20.22 4.81
CA HIS A 159 -17.80 -20.73 3.59
C HIS A 159 -17.53 -19.68 2.47
N ALA A 160 -17.66 -18.39 2.74
CA ALA A 160 -17.05 -17.34 1.90
C ALA A 160 -16.66 -16.18 2.82
N GLY A 161 -15.64 -16.43 3.64
CA GLY A 161 -15.13 -15.44 4.57
C GLY A 161 -14.78 -14.14 3.88
N ASN A 162 -14.93 -13.04 4.61
CA ASN A 162 -14.04 -11.90 4.45
C ASN A 162 -12.60 -12.45 4.41
N ASN A 163 -12.03 -12.66 3.23
CA ASN A 163 -10.59 -12.80 3.11
C ASN A 163 -9.94 -11.42 3.02
N ILE A 164 -10.66 -10.33 3.36
CA ILE A 164 -10.02 -9.03 3.64
C ILE A 164 -9.26 -9.20 4.97
N GLU A 165 -8.03 -9.68 4.83
CA GLU A 165 -7.04 -9.74 5.87
C GLU A 165 -6.50 -8.32 6.11
N LYS A 166 -6.11 -8.05 7.35
CA LYS A 166 -5.53 -6.75 7.74
C LYS A 166 -4.13 -6.95 8.26
N LEU A 167 -3.21 -6.10 7.82
CA LEU A 167 -1.91 -5.92 8.45
C LEU A 167 -1.83 -4.50 8.99
N GLU A 168 -1.24 -4.38 10.16
CA GLU A 168 -0.95 -3.10 10.77
C GLU A 168 0.52 -3.06 11.14
N VAL A 169 1.17 -1.95 10.80
CA VAL A 169 2.56 -1.69 11.16
C VAL A 169 2.68 -0.27 11.64
N GLU A 170 3.20 -0.12 12.85
CA GLU A 170 3.54 1.18 13.41
C GLU A 170 5.04 1.43 13.35
N VAL A 171 5.37 2.64 12.94
CA VAL A 171 6.74 3.08 12.75
C VAL A 171 6.93 4.45 13.37
N GLU A 172 7.94 4.57 14.21
CA GLU A 172 8.37 5.88 14.70
C GLU A 172 9.34 6.52 13.71
N VAL A 173 9.09 7.76 13.32
CA VAL A 173 9.94 8.57 12.45
C VAL A 173 10.39 9.85 13.16
N GLN A 174 11.65 10.25 12.95
CA GLN A 174 12.26 11.42 13.59
C GLN A 174 12.00 12.72 12.79
N CYS A 175 10.79 12.88 12.26
CA CYS A 175 10.33 14.11 11.63
C CYS A 175 8.92 14.46 12.09
N SER A 176 8.53 15.74 11.94
CA SER A 176 7.18 16.16 12.29
C SER A 176 6.15 15.43 11.42
N ALA A 177 4.98 15.18 12.00
CA ALA A 177 3.90 14.50 11.30
C ALA A 177 3.49 15.26 10.02
N ASP A 178 3.54 16.61 10.03
CA ASP A 178 3.24 17.44 8.86
C ASP A 178 4.26 17.24 7.74
N LYS A 179 5.54 17.13 8.09
CA LYS A 179 6.60 16.93 7.10
C LYS A 179 6.46 15.57 6.43
N PHE A 180 6.19 14.51 7.20
CA PHE A 180 5.97 13.17 6.65
C PHE A 180 4.74 13.14 5.75
N TYR A 181 3.61 13.65 6.25
CA TYR A 181 2.35 13.69 5.50
C TYR A 181 2.49 14.46 4.18
N ARG A 182 3.13 15.63 4.21
CA ARG A 182 3.39 16.44 3.01
C ARG A 182 4.22 15.70 1.98
N MET A 183 5.19 14.86 2.39
CA MET A 183 6.04 14.12 1.47
C MET A 183 5.24 13.16 0.58
N PHE A 184 4.34 12.38 1.18
CA PHE A 184 3.51 11.42 0.45
C PHE A 184 2.29 12.05 -0.24
N LYS A 185 1.84 13.22 0.24
CA LYS A 185 0.76 13.97 -0.40
C LYS A 185 1.26 14.84 -1.56
N HIS A 186 2.14 15.79 -1.29
CA HIS A 186 2.51 16.88 -2.22
C HIS A 186 3.85 16.65 -2.92
N ASP A 187 4.83 16.09 -2.23
CA ASP A 187 6.20 15.97 -2.74
C ASP A 187 6.45 14.61 -3.42
N VAL A 188 5.38 13.92 -3.82
CA VAL A 188 5.40 12.54 -4.32
C VAL A 188 6.35 12.34 -5.51
N LYS A 189 6.45 13.35 -6.39
CA LYS A 189 7.33 13.32 -7.58
C LYS A 189 8.82 13.37 -7.24
N GLU A 190 9.18 13.79 -6.03
CA GLU A 190 10.55 13.82 -5.55
C GLU A 190 10.98 12.47 -4.95
N ILE A 191 10.02 11.59 -4.60
CA ILE A 191 10.30 10.29 -3.98
C ILE A 191 11.26 9.44 -4.81
N PRO A 192 11.09 9.24 -6.14
CA PRO A 192 12.05 8.48 -6.94
C PRO A 192 13.47 9.04 -6.94
N LYS A 193 13.65 10.36 -6.74
CA LYS A 193 14.99 10.97 -6.67
C LYS A 193 15.69 10.62 -5.35
N HIS A 194 14.92 10.54 -4.28
CA HIS A 194 15.42 10.24 -2.94
C HIS A 194 15.50 8.73 -2.65
N LEU A 195 14.64 7.95 -3.29
CA LEU A 195 14.54 6.50 -3.16
C LEU A 195 14.67 5.78 -4.52
N PRO A 196 15.72 6.04 -5.32
CA PRO A 196 15.84 5.50 -6.68
C PRO A 196 16.01 3.98 -6.73
N HIS A 197 16.37 3.36 -5.61
CA HIS A 197 16.50 1.91 -5.45
C HIS A 197 15.17 1.23 -5.11
N LEU A 198 14.12 1.99 -4.74
CA LEU A 198 12.76 1.48 -4.53
C LEU A 198 11.79 1.96 -5.60
N TYR A 199 11.96 3.18 -6.10
CA TYR A 199 11.08 3.80 -7.06
C TYR A 199 11.85 4.32 -8.26
N GLU A 200 11.49 3.85 -9.43
CA GLU A 200 12.06 4.35 -10.69
C GLU A 200 11.32 5.62 -11.12
N HIS A 201 10.01 5.65 -10.94
CA HIS A 201 9.16 6.71 -11.46
C HIS A 201 7.81 6.76 -10.75
N VAL A 202 7.28 7.97 -10.54
CA VAL A 202 5.84 8.19 -10.31
C VAL A 202 5.26 9.18 -11.32
N GLU A 203 4.06 8.90 -11.82
CA GLU A 203 3.30 9.75 -12.74
C GLU A 203 1.88 9.93 -12.20
N VAL A 204 1.33 11.15 -12.32
CA VAL A 204 -0.08 11.42 -12.02
C VAL A 204 -0.85 11.26 -13.33
N LEU A 205 -1.76 10.29 -13.39
CA LEU A 205 -2.54 9.96 -14.58
C LEU A 205 -3.88 10.70 -14.62
N GLU A 206 -4.54 10.85 -13.47
CA GLU A 206 -5.82 11.55 -13.34
C GLU A 206 -5.80 12.44 -12.09
N GLY A 207 -6.47 13.59 -12.16
CA GLY A 207 -6.59 14.52 -11.04
C GLY A 207 -5.35 15.38 -10.82
N ASP A 208 -5.25 15.95 -9.62
CA ASP A 208 -4.18 16.86 -9.21
C ASP A 208 -3.01 16.15 -8.50
N GLY A 209 -3.18 14.86 -8.19
CA GLY A 209 -2.19 14.04 -7.50
C GLY A 209 -2.15 14.24 -5.98
N VAL A 210 -3.05 15.05 -5.42
CA VAL A 210 -3.06 15.36 -3.98
C VAL A 210 -4.44 15.16 -3.34
N SER A 211 -5.51 15.22 -4.13
CA SER A 211 -6.89 15.11 -3.69
C SER A 211 -7.44 13.69 -3.89
N ALA A 212 -8.46 13.33 -3.10
CA ALA A 212 -9.20 12.08 -3.29
C ALA A 212 -9.75 12.00 -4.73
N GLY A 213 -9.72 10.80 -5.30
CA GLY A 213 -10.03 10.52 -6.71
C GLY A 213 -8.82 10.54 -7.65
N SER A 214 -7.70 11.20 -7.28
CA SER A 214 -6.49 11.24 -8.10
C SER A 214 -5.90 9.85 -8.34
N VAL A 215 -5.41 9.60 -9.55
CA VAL A 215 -4.80 8.33 -9.95
C VAL A 215 -3.32 8.53 -10.24
N LYS A 216 -2.48 7.66 -9.67
CA LYS A 216 -1.03 7.65 -9.90
C LYS A 216 -0.58 6.31 -10.44
N LEU A 217 0.41 6.35 -11.33
CA LEU A 217 1.19 5.19 -11.73
C LEU A 217 2.54 5.25 -11.02
N TRP A 218 2.89 4.17 -10.36
CA TRP A 218 4.19 3.98 -9.72
C TRP A 218 4.94 2.87 -10.45
N LYS A 219 6.21 3.11 -10.75
CA LYS A 219 7.19 2.07 -11.10
C LYS A 219 8.12 1.89 -9.92
N TYR A 220 8.17 0.67 -9.41
CA TYR A 220 8.92 0.32 -8.20
C TYR A 220 9.79 -0.91 -8.44
N ILE A 221 10.82 -1.05 -7.61
CA ILE A 221 11.78 -2.14 -7.69
C ILE A 221 11.51 -3.08 -6.51
N LEU A 222 11.20 -4.34 -6.80
CA LEU A 222 11.05 -5.40 -5.81
C LEU A 222 11.89 -6.61 -6.23
N ASP A 223 12.78 -7.07 -5.35
CA ASP A 223 13.73 -8.16 -5.62
C ASP A 223 14.53 -7.95 -6.93
N GLY A 224 14.95 -6.71 -7.18
CA GLY A 224 15.70 -6.32 -8.37
C GLY A 224 14.87 -6.28 -9.67
N LYS A 225 13.56 -6.53 -9.60
CA LYS A 225 12.65 -6.44 -10.75
C LYS A 225 11.90 -5.12 -10.73
N SER A 226 11.88 -4.45 -11.88
CA SER A 226 11.00 -3.31 -12.13
C SER A 226 9.57 -3.80 -12.31
N LEU A 227 8.68 -3.34 -11.44
CA LEU A 227 7.24 -3.62 -11.40
C LEU A 227 6.47 -2.29 -11.45
N TYR A 228 5.16 -2.37 -11.66
CA TYR A 228 4.31 -1.19 -11.64
C TYR A 228 3.00 -1.40 -10.89
N VAL A 229 2.42 -0.29 -10.48
CA VAL A 229 1.09 -0.26 -9.87
C VAL A 229 0.37 1.02 -10.25
N LYS A 230 -0.95 0.93 -10.47
CA LYS A 230 -1.84 2.09 -10.48
C LYS A 230 -2.69 2.09 -9.23
N GLU A 231 -2.71 3.24 -8.59
CA GLU A 231 -3.49 3.49 -7.39
C GLU A 231 -4.44 4.65 -7.59
N ARG A 232 -5.52 4.65 -6.81
CA ARG A 232 -6.40 5.80 -6.63
C ARG A 232 -6.34 6.26 -5.18
N MET A 233 -6.17 7.56 -4.96
CA MET A 233 -6.34 8.15 -3.63
C MET A 233 -7.82 8.05 -3.24
N LYS A 234 -8.19 7.09 -2.41
CA LYS A 234 -9.57 6.79 -2.02
C LYS A 234 -10.07 7.75 -0.93
N VAL A 235 -9.22 8.01 0.07
CA VAL A 235 -9.52 8.92 1.18
C VAL A 235 -8.31 9.83 1.41
N VAL A 236 -8.56 11.12 1.61
CA VAL A 236 -7.56 12.10 2.05
C VAL A 236 -8.17 12.89 3.19
N ASP A 237 -7.60 12.76 4.39
CA ASP A 237 -8.03 13.47 5.60
C ASP A 237 -6.83 14.25 6.15
N ASP A 238 -6.80 15.54 5.83
CA ASP A 238 -5.72 16.44 6.22
C ASP A 238 -5.67 16.70 7.73
N GLU A 239 -6.82 16.66 8.41
CA GLU A 239 -6.89 16.86 9.86
C GLU A 239 -6.25 15.69 10.60
N LYS A 240 -6.52 14.46 10.15
CA LYS A 240 -5.93 13.23 10.71
C LYS A 240 -4.58 12.87 10.09
N ARG A 241 -4.14 13.60 9.06
CA ARG A 241 -2.92 13.29 8.28
C ARG A 241 -2.96 11.85 7.77
N MET A 242 -4.11 11.48 7.21
CA MET A 242 -4.42 10.15 6.75
C MET A 242 -4.67 10.13 5.25
N ILE A 243 -4.05 9.17 4.56
CA ILE A 243 -4.37 8.88 3.16
C ILE A 243 -4.63 7.40 3.01
N THR A 244 -5.73 7.06 2.34
CA THR A 244 -6.01 5.70 1.87
C THR A 244 -5.85 5.64 0.37
N HIS A 245 -5.03 4.72 -0.09
CA HIS A 245 -4.76 4.41 -1.47
C HIS A 245 -5.41 3.07 -1.81
N SER A 246 -6.15 3.00 -2.92
CA SER A 246 -6.73 1.76 -3.42
C SER A 246 -5.99 1.35 -4.67
N ILE A 247 -5.40 0.15 -4.65
CA ILE A 247 -4.67 -0.40 -5.78
C ILE A 247 -5.66 -1.18 -6.65
N PHE A 248 -5.65 -0.89 -7.95
CA PHE A 248 -6.60 -1.50 -8.89
C PHE A 248 -5.95 -2.06 -10.16
N GLU A 249 -4.67 -1.80 -10.39
CA GLU A 249 -3.91 -2.36 -11.52
C GLU A 249 -2.43 -2.50 -11.14
N GLY A 250 -1.72 -3.47 -11.72
CA GLY A 250 -0.30 -3.73 -11.47
C GLY A 250 -0.04 -5.19 -11.14
N GLU A 251 1.24 -5.57 -10.98
CA GLU A 251 1.59 -6.97 -10.70
C GLU A 251 1.00 -7.49 -9.39
N VAL A 252 0.87 -6.63 -8.38
CA VAL A 252 0.25 -6.99 -7.09
C VAL A 252 -1.19 -7.49 -7.25
N MET A 253 -1.96 -6.95 -8.20
CA MET A 253 -3.36 -7.36 -8.41
C MET A 253 -3.52 -8.73 -9.09
N LYS A 254 -2.42 -9.40 -9.47
CA LYS A 254 -2.45 -10.81 -9.88
C LYS A 254 -2.67 -11.74 -8.69
N ASP A 255 -2.15 -11.34 -7.54
CA ASP A 255 -2.15 -12.12 -6.32
C ASP A 255 -3.31 -11.72 -5.39
N TYR A 256 -3.87 -10.52 -5.55
CA TYR A 256 -4.94 -9.98 -4.70
C TYR A 256 -6.13 -9.47 -5.51
N LYS A 257 -7.34 -9.74 -5.03
CA LYS A 257 -8.61 -9.21 -5.58
C LYS A 257 -8.91 -7.79 -5.08
N PHE A 258 -8.37 -7.46 -3.90
CA PHE A 258 -8.57 -6.19 -3.21
C PHE A 258 -7.27 -5.84 -2.49
N PHE A 259 -6.87 -4.58 -2.52
CA PHE A 259 -5.67 -4.11 -1.85
C PHE A 259 -5.75 -2.60 -1.59
N ASP A 260 -6.09 -2.23 -0.37
CA ASP A 260 -6.10 -0.86 0.13
C ASP A 260 -4.95 -0.66 1.12
N VAL A 261 -4.30 0.50 1.03
CA VAL A 261 -3.20 0.89 1.90
C VAL A 261 -3.52 2.25 2.50
N THR A 262 -3.62 2.30 3.82
CA THR A 262 -3.81 3.53 4.57
C THR A 262 -2.55 3.84 5.35
N PHE A 263 -2.13 5.10 5.37
CA PHE A 263 -1.19 5.58 6.39
C PHE A 263 -1.80 6.73 7.17
N ILE A 264 -1.50 6.78 8.46
CA ILE A 264 -1.92 7.83 9.41
C ILE A 264 -0.67 8.32 10.12
N VAL A 265 -0.50 9.64 10.24
CA VAL A 265 0.68 10.22 10.88
C VAL A 265 0.32 10.97 12.16
N THR A 266 0.69 10.41 13.31
CA THR A 266 0.38 10.94 14.64
C THR A 266 1.61 11.64 15.25
N PRO A 267 1.53 12.92 15.67
CA PRO A 267 2.61 13.59 16.38
C PRO A 267 2.94 12.93 17.73
N LYS A 268 4.22 12.85 18.11
CA LYS A 268 4.66 12.21 19.37
C LYS A 268 4.73 13.13 20.60
N GLY A 269 4.67 14.44 20.42
CA GLY A 269 4.84 15.42 21.50
C GLY A 269 4.39 16.83 21.13
N ARG A 270 4.54 17.77 22.07
CA ARG A 270 4.08 19.17 21.92
C ARG A 270 5.16 20.10 21.36
N HIS A 271 6.40 19.64 21.21
CA HIS A 271 7.51 20.48 20.77
C HIS A 271 7.94 20.15 19.33
N HIS A 272 8.47 21.17 18.65
CA HIS A 272 9.02 21.05 17.31
C HIS A 272 10.27 20.17 17.36
N GLY A 273 10.16 18.89 16.95
CA GLY A 273 11.29 17.95 16.94
C GLY A 273 11.02 16.58 17.56
N ASP A 274 9.88 16.35 18.22
CA ASP A 274 9.57 15.11 18.97
C ASP A 274 9.28 13.88 18.07
N GLY A 275 9.44 13.99 16.74
CA GLY A 275 9.11 12.95 15.79
C GLY A 275 7.60 12.71 15.62
N SER A 276 7.25 11.63 14.94
CA SER A 276 5.87 11.17 14.76
C SER A 276 5.81 9.65 14.67
N VAL A 277 4.61 9.09 14.88
CA VAL A 277 4.29 7.69 14.61
C VAL A 277 3.52 7.65 13.31
N VAL A 278 3.97 6.82 12.38
CA VAL A 278 3.25 6.51 11.15
C VAL A 278 2.66 5.12 11.32
N THR A 279 1.34 5.03 11.33
CA THR A 279 0.59 3.78 11.37
C THR A 279 0.15 3.45 9.95
N TRP A 280 0.59 2.30 9.44
CA TRP A 280 0.17 1.77 8.14
C TRP A 280 -0.83 0.64 8.35
N HIS A 281 -1.97 0.72 7.69
CA HIS A 281 -2.94 -0.36 7.60
C HIS A 281 -2.99 -0.84 6.15
N VAL A 282 -2.83 -2.15 5.95
CA VAL A 282 -3.05 -2.79 4.65
C VAL A 282 -4.26 -3.69 4.78
N GLU A 283 -5.27 -3.45 3.98
CA GLU A 283 -6.44 -4.31 3.88
C GLU A 283 -6.40 -4.99 2.52
N TYR A 284 -6.38 -6.32 2.48
CA TYR A 284 -6.19 -7.04 1.23
C TYR A 284 -7.00 -8.32 1.18
N GLU A 285 -7.47 -8.69 0.00
CA GLU A 285 -8.10 -9.97 -0.26
C GLU A 285 -7.24 -10.79 -1.21
N LYS A 286 -6.75 -11.94 -0.74
CA LYS A 286 -5.99 -12.88 -1.58
C LYS A 286 -6.85 -13.38 -2.74
N ALA A 287 -6.24 -13.47 -3.92
CA ALA A 287 -6.86 -14.08 -5.09
C ALA A 287 -7.04 -15.60 -4.90
N ASN A 288 -6.07 -16.26 -4.25
CA ASN A 288 -6.05 -17.69 -3.95
C ASN A 288 -5.62 -17.92 -2.48
N GLU A 289 -6.05 -19.03 -1.86
CA GLU A 289 -5.66 -19.33 -0.47
C GLU A 289 -4.14 -19.49 -0.27
N ASP A 290 -3.43 -19.96 -1.30
CA ASP A 290 -1.97 -20.13 -1.31
C ASP A 290 -1.20 -18.81 -1.54
N THR A 291 -1.89 -17.71 -1.83
CA THR A 291 -1.22 -16.40 -2.00
C THR A 291 -0.51 -16.03 -0.70
N HIS A 292 0.75 -15.63 -0.79
CA HIS A 292 1.51 -15.17 0.37
C HIS A 292 0.90 -13.90 0.97
N ILE A 293 1.09 -13.71 2.27
CA ILE A 293 0.77 -12.44 2.93
C ILE A 293 1.70 -11.35 2.34
N PRO A 294 1.23 -10.11 2.11
CA PRO A 294 2.05 -9.02 1.55
C PRO A 294 3.06 -8.47 2.57
N THR A 295 3.98 -9.32 3.05
CA THR A 295 5.02 -8.93 4.02
C THR A 295 6.06 -8.01 3.42
N ASN A 296 6.23 -8.01 2.09
CA ASN A 296 7.06 -7.03 1.36
C ASN A 296 6.63 -5.57 1.65
N TYR A 297 5.35 -5.34 1.97
CA TYR A 297 4.87 -4.02 2.39
C TYR A 297 5.38 -3.65 3.79
N ILE A 298 5.52 -4.63 4.68
CA ILE A 298 6.15 -4.44 6.00
C ILE A 298 7.62 -4.07 5.83
N ASP A 299 8.34 -4.76 4.93
CA ASP A 299 9.74 -4.44 4.61
C ASP A 299 9.88 -3.03 4.03
N PHE A 300 8.95 -2.61 3.17
CA PHE A 300 8.87 -1.24 2.65
C PHE A 300 8.60 -0.20 3.75
N VAL A 301 7.71 -0.50 4.70
CA VAL A 301 7.41 0.40 5.83
C VAL A 301 8.60 0.50 6.79
N VAL A 302 9.28 -0.61 7.08
CA VAL A 302 10.54 -0.66 7.84
C VAL A 302 11.67 0.05 7.08
N TYR A 303 11.63 0.04 5.75
CA TYR A 303 12.53 0.82 4.93
C TYR A 303 12.28 2.31 5.07
N ILE A 304 11.04 2.77 4.88
CA ILE A 304 10.68 4.18 5.05
C ILE A 304 11.01 4.64 6.46
N ARG A 305 10.80 3.79 7.48
CA ARG A 305 11.27 4.06 8.84
C ARG A 305 12.75 4.41 8.85
N SER A 306 13.58 3.56 8.26
CA SER A 306 15.04 3.73 8.22
C SER A 306 15.41 4.99 7.41
N PHE A 307 14.76 5.19 6.27
CA PHE A 307 14.94 6.38 5.44
C PHE A 307 14.40 7.66 6.06
N MET A 308 13.39 7.64 6.93
CA MET A 308 12.83 8.85 7.57
C MET A 308 13.41 9.08 8.98
N ALA A 309 14.03 8.06 9.56
CA ALA A 309 15.04 8.20 10.60
C ALA A 309 16.33 8.88 10.05
N SER A 310 16.48 9.00 8.73
CA SER A 310 17.60 9.70 8.07
C SER A 310 17.75 11.18 8.38
N ALA A 311 16.83 11.79 9.14
CA ALA A 311 17.12 13.09 9.75
C ALA A 311 18.40 13.04 10.65
N ASN A 312 18.82 11.84 11.09
CA ASN A 312 20.08 11.57 11.79
C ASN A 312 20.99 10.55 11.08
N ILE A 313 20.73 10.21 9.80
CA ILE A 313 21.67 9.35 9.04
C ILE A 313 22.80 10.25 8.57
N GLU A 314 23.96 10.01 9.15
CA GLU A 314 25.20 10.62 8.72
C GLU A 314 25.81 9.76 7.60
N LYS A 315 26.47 10.42 6.64
CA LYS A 315 27.16 9.77 5.52
C LYS A 315 28.65 10.06 5.62
N LEU A 316 29.46 9.01 5.53
CA LEU A 316 30.89 9.11 5.23
C LEU A 316 31.15 8.59 3.83
N GLU A 317 32.15 9.18 3.18
CA GLU A 317 32.53 8.84 1.81
C GLU A 317 34.05 8.82 1.70
N VAL A 318 34.58 7.83 0.97
CA VAL A 318 36.00 7.75 0.63
C VAL A 318 36.18 7.17 -0.77
N GLU A 319 37.07 7.78 -1.54
CA GLU A 319 37.47 7.29 -2.86
C GLU A 319 38.89 6.76 -2.81
N VAL A 320 39.10 5.58 -3.39
CA VAL A 320 40.42 4.96 -3.48
C VAL A 320 40.69 4.60 -4.93
N GLU A 321 41.77 5.15 -5.46
CA GLU A 321 42.26 4.80 -6.79
C GLU A 321 43.01 3.46 -6.74
N VAL A 322 42.65 2.56 -7.65
CA VAL A 322 43.23 1.23 -7.76
C VAL A 322 43.72 0.98 -9.20
N GLN A 323 44.69 0.09 -9.35
CA GLN A 323 45.31 -0.25 -10.64
C GLN A 323 44.66 -1.47 -11.28
N CYS A 324 43.89 -2.26 -10.53
CA CYS A 324 43.08 -3.33 -11.10
C CYS A 324 41.88 -2.76 -11.88
N SER A 325 41.40 -3.53 -12.87
CA SER A 325 40.20 -3.16 -13.62
C SER A 325 38.96 -3.18 -12.73
N ALA A 326 37.98 -2.34 -13.08
CA ALA A 326 36.73 -2.25 -12.34
C ALA A 326 36.01 -3.60 -12.23
N ASP A 327 35.99 -4.39 -13.31
CA ASP A 327 35.35 -5.71 -13.34
C ASP A 327 36.03 -6.69 -12.38
N LYS A 328 37.37 -6.69 -12.30
CA LYS A 328 38.11 -7.59 -11.40
C LYS A 328 37.80 -7.27 -9.94
N PHE A 329 37.79 -5.99 -9.58
CA PHE A 329 37.50 -5.57 -8.21
C PHE A 329 36.04 -5.88 -7.84
N TYR A 330 35.09 -5.50 -8.69
CA TYR A 330 33.66 -5.75 -8.48
C TYR A 330 33.35 -7.25 -8.33
N ARG A 331 33.95 -8.07 -9.21
CA ARG A 331 33.81 -9.53 -9.17
C ARG A 331 34.26 -10.13 -7.84
N MET A 332 35.30 -9.61 -7.19
CA MET A 332 35.76 -10.13 -5.91
C MET A 332 34.67 -10.04 -4.83
N PHE A 333 33.98 -8.91 -4.74
CA PHE A 333 32.91 -8.73 -3.75
C PHE A 333 31.61 -9.42 -4.15
N LYS A 334 31.32 -9.54 -5.45
CA LYS A 334 30.09 -10.18 -5.93
C LYS A 334 30.19 -11.70 -5.97
N HIS A 335 31.16 -12.25 -6.70
CA HIS A 335 31.23 -13.67 -7.06
C HIS A 335 32.25 -14.43 -6.23
N ASP A 336 33.40 -13.82 -5.93
CA ASP A 336 34.53 -14.51 -5.33
C ASP A 336 34.67 -14.21 -3.82
N VAL A 337 33.60 -13.72 -3.18
CA VAL A 337 33.61 -13.21 -1.80
C VAL A 337 34.03 -14.25 -0.75
N LYS A 338 33.76 -15.54 -1.02
CA LYS A 338 34.19 -16.67 -0.16
C LYS A 338 35.71 -16.89 -0.20
N GLU A 339 36.38 -16.39 -1.23
CA GLU A 339 37.84 -16.45 -1.38
C GLU A 339 38.52 -15.26 -0.68
N MET A 340 37.75 -14.26 -0.22
CA MET A 340 38.29 -13.07 0.46
C MET A 340 39.23 -13.41 1.62
N PRO A 341 38.91 -14.36 2.53
CA PRO A 341 39.83 -14.75 3.60
C PRO A 341 41.14 -15.39 3.10
N LYS A 342 41.15 -15.99 1.90
CA LYS A 342 42.40 -16.53 1.33
C LYS A 342 43.30 -15.43 0.78
N HIS A 343 42.70 -14.37 0.24
CA HIS A 343 43.43 -13.22 -0.28
C HIS A 343 43.87 -12.27 0.83
N LEU A 344 43.03 -12.08 1.85
CA LEU A 344 43.22 -11.12 2.94
C LEU A 344 43.04 -11.80 4.32
N PRO A 345 43.82 -12.85 4.65
CA PRO A 345 43.64 -13.62 5.89
C PRO A 345 43.91 -12.80 7.16
N HIS A 346 44.64 -11.70 7.06
CA HIS A 346 44.88 -10.78 8.17
C HIS A 346 43.72 -9.81 8.43
N LEU A 347 42.74 -9.73 7.53
CA LEU A 347 41.55 -8.88 7.67
C LEU A 347 40.26 -9.69 7.79
N PHE A 348 40.20 -10.89 7.21
CA PHE A 348 39.01 -11.74 7.23
C PHE A 348 39.36 -13.16 7.66
N GLU A 349 38.65 -13.67 8.66
CA GLU A 349 38.77 -15.04 9.14
C GLU A 349 37.86 -15.98 8.35
N SER A 350 36.61 -15.57 8.10
CA SER A 350 35.67 -16.32 7.26
C SER A 350 34.61 -15.42 6.64
N VAL A 351 34.06 -15.89 5.51
CA VAL A 351 32.84 -15.35 4.90
C VAL A 351 31.94 -16.51 4.53
N GLU A 352 30.74 -16.53 5.10
CA GLU A 352 29.76 -17.59 4.94
C GLU A 352 28.48 -17.02 4.33
N VAL A 353 27.94 -17.66 3.31
CA VAL A 353 26.62 -17.32 2.77
C VAL A 353 25.59 -18.12 3.56
N LEU A 354 24.73 -17.43 4.30
CA LEU A 354 23.71 -18.04 5.16
C LEU A 354 22.39 -18.24 4.42
N GLU A 355 22.01 -17.27 3.58
CA GLU A 355 20.78 -17.30 2.78
C GLU A 355 21.06 -16.76 1.37
N GLY A 356 20.34 -17.29 0.38
CA GLY A 356 20.46 -16.86 -1.02
C GLY A 356 21.59 -17.54 -1.80
N ASP A 357 21.86 -17.02 -3.00
CA ASP A 357 22.81 -17.59 -3.96
C ASP A 357 24.24 -17.05 -3.79
N GLY A 358 24.44 -16.07 -2.92
CA GLY A 358 25.74 -15.46 -2.66
C GLY A 358 26.03 -14.21 -3.49
N VAL A 359 25.24 -13.92 -4.53
CA VAL A 359 25.56 -12.91 -5.56
C VAL A 359 24.42 -11.92 -5.83
N SER A 360 23.18 -12.31 -5.55
CA SER A 360 21.97 -11.53 -5.83
C SER A 360 21.52 -10.73 -4.60
N ALA A 361 20.75 -9.65 -4.83
CA ALA A 361 20.07 -8.93 -3.76
C ALA A 361 19.19 -9.90 -2.94
N GLY A 362 19.07 -9.65 -1.64
CA GLY A 362 18.43 -10.55 -0.68
C GLY A 362 19.40 -11.56 -0.03
N THR A 363 20.56 -11.84 -0.64
CA THR A 363 21.59 -12.73 -0.07
C THR A 363 22.04 -12.25 1.30
N VAL A 364 22.15 -13.16 2.27
CA VAL A 364 22.68 -12.89 3.61
C VAL A 364 24.04 -13.54 3.78
N LYS A 365 25.01 -12.79 4.28
CA LYS A 365 26.34 -13.30 4.61
C LYS A 365 26.72 -13.01 6.05
N LEU A 366 27.43 -13.96 6.66
CA LEU A 366 28.15 -13.79 7.91
C LEU A 366 29.62 -13.55 7.59
N TRP A 367 30.12 -12.42 8.07
CA TRP A 367 31.52 -12.03 8.02
C TRP A 367 32.14 -12.22 9.40
N LYS A 368 33.32 -12.85 9.46
CA LYS A 368 34.22 -12.77 10.60
C LYS A 368 35.47 -12.02 10.16
N TYR A 369 35.73 -10.87 10.76
CA TYR A 369 36.74 -9.91 10.32
C TYR A 369 37.55 -9.38 11.48
N ILE A 370 38.77 -8.90 11.18
CA ILE A 370 39.71 -8.39 12.17
C ILE A 370 39.76 -6.88 12.03
N LEU A 371 39.28 -6.15 13.05
CA LEU A 371 39.30 -4.69 13.11
C LEU A 371 40.03 -4.26 14.38
N ASP A 372 41.02 -3.37 14.24
CA ASP A 372 41.87 -2.90 15.34
C ASP A 372 42.47 -4.05 16.19
N GLY A 373 42.84 -5.15 15.51
CA GLY A 373 43.41 -6.34 16.13
C GLY A 373 42.42 -7.24 16.88
N LYS A 374 41.10 -6.96 16.80
CA LYS A 374 40.05 -7.76 17.42
C LYS A 374 39.28 -8.54 16.36
N SER A 375 39.04 -9.82 16.64
CA SER A 375 38.11 -10.65 15.85
C SER A 375 36.67 -10.23 16.19
N LEU A 376 35.93 -9.82 15.16
CA LEU A 376 34.54 -9.36 15.20
C LEU A 376 33.72 -10.13 14.16
N TYR A 377 32.40 -10.05 14.26
CA TYR A 377 31.50 -10.55 13.24
C TYR A 377 30.42 -9.54 12.84
N ALA A 378 29.88 -9.73 11.63
CA ALA A 378 28.72 -9.00 11.15
C ALA A 378 27.89 -9.88 10.23
N LYS A 379 26.56 -9.81 10.33
CA LYS A 379 25.66 -10.32 9.31
C LYS A 379 25.11 -9.17 8.49
N GLU A 380 25.27 -9.29 7.19
CA GLU A 380 24.79 -8.33 6.21
C GLU A 380 23.81 -8.98 5.25
N ARG A 381 22.91 -8.16 4.72
CA ARG A 381 22.06 -8.49 3.57
C ARG A 381 22.45 -7.60 2.39
N MET A 382 22.65 -8.23 1.24
CA MET A 382 22.81 -7.49 -0.03
C MET A 382 21.48 -6.82 -0.37
N LYS A 383 21.45 -5.50 -0.31
CA LYS A 383 20.25 -4.68 -0.50
C LYS A 383 20.06 -4.30 -1.96
N VAL A 384 21.14 -3.89 -2.61
CA VAL A 384 21.16 -3.47 -4.01
C VAL A 384 22.36 -4.12 -4.70
N VAL A 385 22.13 -4.67 -5.90
CA VAL A 385 23.18 -5.14 -6.80
C VAL A 385 22.89 -4.56 -8.17
N ASP A 386 23.76 -3.67 -8.62
CA ASP A 386 23.66 -3.02 -9.93
C ASP A 386 24.93 -3.34 -10.71
N ASP A 387 24.82 -4.30 -11.62
CA ASP A 387 25.93 -4.78 -12.45
C ASP A 387 26.40 -3.73 -13.46
N GLU A 388 25.47 -2.91 -13.97
CA GLU A 388 25.80 -1.88 -14.96
C GLU A 388 26.68 -0.79 -14.33
N LYS A 389 26.35 -0.38 -13.10
CA LYS A 389 27.13 0.60 -12.35
C LYS A 389 28.28 -0.01 -11.54
N ARG A 390 28.39 -1.35 -11.51
CA ARG A 390 29.31 -2.08 -10.61
C ARG A 390 29.18 -1.62 -9.16
N MET A 391 27.93 -1.57 -8.70
CA MET A 391 27.56 -1.10 -7.38
C MET A 391 26.94 -2.23 -6.55
N ILE A 392 27.31 -2.30 -5.28
CA ILE A 392 26.65 -3.14 -4.29
C ILE A 392 26.39 -2.30 -3.04
N THR A 393 25.17 -2.36 -2.52
CA THR A 393 24.80 -1.86 -1.19
C THR A 393 24.53 -3.05 -0.28
N LEU A 394 25.19 -3.05 0.87
CA LEU A 394 25.03 -4.03 1.94
C LEU A 394 24.37 -3.33 3.14
N SER A 395 23.43 -4.01 3.79
CA SER A 395 22.82 -3.53 5.03
C SER A 395 23.20 -4.46 6.17
N VAL A 396 23.85 -3.93 7.20
CA VAL A 396 24.23 -4.72 8.37
C VAL A 396 23.10 -4.74 9.38
N PHE A 397 22.73 -5.94 9.83
CA PHE A 397 21.58 -6.11 10.75
C PHE A 397 21.93 -6.90 12.02
N GLU A 398 23.12 -7.50 12.10
CA GLU A 398 23.61 -8.20 13.29
C GLU A 398 25.14 -8.10 13.38
N GLY A 399 25.71 -8.16 14.59
CA GLY A 399 27.16 -8.15 14.83
C GLY A 399 27.62 -7.02 15.73
N GLU A 400 28.93 -6.93 15.99
CA GLU A 400 29.49 -5.92 16.90
C GLU A 400 29.23 -4.49 16.44
N VAL A 401 29.18 -4.23 15.13
CA VAL A 401 28.87 -2.91 14.58
C VAL A 401 27.49 -2.40 15.02
N MET A 402 26.49 -3.30 15.13
CA MET A 402 25.13 -2.91 15.53
C MET A 402 24.98 -2.58 17.02
N LYS A 403 26.05 -2.69 17.83
CA LYS A 403 26.06 -2.22 19.21
C LYS A 403 26.10 -0.69 19.29
N ASP A 404 26.81 -0.07 18.35
CA ASP A 404 27.02 1.38 18.30
C ASP A 404 26.07 2.07 17.31
N TYR A 405 25.44 1.32 16.40
CA TYR A 405 24.60 1.85 15.34
C TYR A 405 23.24 1.15 15.26
N LYS A 406 22.16 1.92 15.05
CA LYS A 406 20.82 1.41 14.74
C LYS A 406 20.65 1.10 13.25
N PHE A 407 21.41 1.80 12.44
CA PHE A 407 21.40 1.71 10.98
C PHE A 407 22.85 1.76 10.51
N PHE A 408 23.22 0.86 9.60
CA PHE A 408 24.57 0.80 9.06
C PHE A 408 24.56 0.16 7.67
N ASP A 409 24.50 0.99 6.64
CA ASP A 409 24.57 0.59 5.25
C ASP A 409 25.94 0.93 4.67
N VAL A 410 26.50 0.00 3.88
CA VAL A 410 27.77 0.17 3.20
C VAL A 410 27.53 -0.01 1.71
N THR A 411 27.83 1.01 0.91
CA THR A 411 27.79 0.93 -0.55
C THR A 411 29.18 1.06 -1.12
N PHE A 412 29.53 0.26 -2.12
CA PHE A 412 30.69 0.53 -2.95
C PHE A 412 30.31 0.58 -4.43
N ILE A 413 30.99 1.46 -5.17
CA ILE A 413 30.84 1.65 -6.61
C ILE A 413 32.24 1.60 -7.23
N VAL A 414 32.40 0.85 -8.33
CA VAL A 414 33.70 0.74 -9.02
C VAL A 414 33.64 1.37 -10.41
N THR A 415 34.27 2.53 -10.55
CA THR A 415 34.25 3.32 -11.79
C THR A 415 35.56 3.11 -12.59
N PRO A 416 35.50 2.64 -13.85
CA PRO A 416 36.68 2.58 -14.71
C PRO A 416 37.24 3.97 -15.00
N LYS A 417 38.58 4.10 -15.04
CA LYS A 417 39.25 5.39 -15.37
C LYS A 417 39.46 5.63 -16.86
N GLY A 418 39.38 4.61 -17.70
CA GLY A 418 39.71 4.69 -19.12
C GLY A 418 38.90 3.74 -20.00
N ARG A 419 39.18 3.77 -21.32
CA ARG A 419 38.41 3.03 -22.35
C ARG A 419 38.95 1.64 -22.63
N HIS A 420 40.10 1.27 -22.06
CA HIS A 420 40.76 -0.01 -22.30
C HIS A 420 40.81 -0.90 -21.05
N HIS A 421 40.85 -2.22 -21.26
CA HIS A 421 41.16 -3.17 -20.19
C HIS A 421 42.59 -2.91 -19.68
N GLY A 422 42.72 -2.28 -18.51
CA GLY A 422 44.01 -2.03 -17.87
C GLY A 422 44.17 -0.65 -17.21
N ASP A 423 43.28 0.30 -17.50
CA ASP A 423 43.43 1.71 -17.08
C ASP A 423 43.18 1.99 -15.57
N GLY A 424 43.16 0.96 -14.72
CA GLY A 424 42.79 1.09 -13.31
C GLY A 424 41.33 1.49 -13.10
N SER A 425 40.95 1.73 -11.85
CA SER A 425 39.59 2.15 -11.48
C SER A 425 39.60 3.02 -10.21
N VAL A 426 38.46 3.63 -9.91
CA VAL A 426 38.18 4.32 -8.65
C VAL A 426 37.12 3.52 -7.92
N VAL A 427 37.41 3.13 -6.68
CA VAL A 427 36.44 2.50 -5.78
C VAL A 427 35.95 3.57 -4.82
N THR A 428 34.67 3.92 -4.92
CA THR A 428 34.01 4.87 -4.02
C THR A 428 33.22 4.07 -2.99
N TRP A 429 33.54 4.27 -1.72
CA TRP A 429 32.80 3.69 -0.59
C TRP A 429 31.93 4.76 0.06
N HIS A 430 30.70 4.39 0.39
CA HIS A 430 29.78 5.16 1.21
C HIS A 430 29.40 4.35 2.43
N VAL A 431 29.49 4.96 3.61
CA VAL A 431 28.94 4.40 4.85
C VAL A 431 27.85 5.34 5.33
N GLU A 432 26.62 4.85 5.34
CA GLU A 432 25.46 5.57 5.87
C GLU A 432 25.10 4.94 7.21
N TYR A 433 25.06 5.74 8.27
CA TYR A 433 24.84 5.22 9.61
C TYR A 433 23.96 6.11 10.46
N GLU A 434 23.24 5.49 11.39
CA GLU A 434 22.58 6.18 12.51
C GLU A 434 23.15 5.65 13.82
N LYS A 435 23.68 6.55 14.64
CA LYS A 435 24.20 6.23 15.97
C LYS A 435 23.10 5.67 16.87
N ALA A 436 23.41 4.62 17.63
CA ALA A 436 22.47 4.04 18.58
C ALA A 436 22.11 5.02 19.71
N ASN A 437 23.06 5.88 20.10
CA ASN A 437 22.89 6.97 21.05
C ASN A 437 23.94 8.08 20.78
N LYS A 438 23.84 9.21 21.46
CA LYS A 438 24.73 10.38 21.25
C LYS A 438 26.21 10.10 21.55
N ASP A 439 26.49 9.09 22.36
CA ASP A 439 27.85 8.72 22.79
C ASP A 439 28.51 7.73 21.83
N ALA A 440 27.76 7.14 20.90
CA ALA A 440 28.32 6.23 19.91
C ALA A 440 29.35 6.94 19.02
N PRO A 441 30.48 6.27 18.70
CA PRO A 441 31.53 6.86 17.88
C PRO A 441 31.05 7.07 16.43
N THR A 442 31.67 8.02 15.73
CA THR A 442 31.61 8.06 14.27
C THR A 442 32.39 6.86 13.71
N PRO A 443 31.89 6.13 12.69
CA PRO A 443 32.49 4.88 12.20
C PRO A 443 33.74 5.09 11.34
N SER A 444 34.67 5.94 11.77
CA SER A 444 35.91 6.22 11.04
C SER A 444 36.80 4.99 10.92
N ASN A 445 36.82 4.11 11.91
CA ASN A 445 37.54 2.84 11.86
C ASN A 445 37.03 1.91 10.74
N TYR A 446 35.73 1.91 10.45
CA TYR A 446 35.17 1.15 9.33
C TYR A 446 35.54 1.78 7.97
N ILE A 447 35.64 3.11 7.89
CA ILE A 447 36.17 3.80 6.70
C ILE A 447 37.63 3.41 6.46
N ASP A 448 38.47 3.46 7.50
CA ASP A 448 39.86 3.05 7.41
C ASP A 448 39.99 1.57 7.00
N PHE A 449 39.12 0.71 7.54
CA PHE A 449 39.05 -0.70 7.19
C PHE A 449 38.73 -0.94 5.72
N VAL A 450 37.69 -0.32 5.15
CA VAL A 450 37.37 -0.50 3.72
C VAL A 450 38.45 0.06 2.81
N VAL A 451 39.16 1.12 3.25
CA VAL A 451 40.35 1.63 2.54
C VAL A 451 41.49 0.61 2.55
N TRP A 452 41.76 -0.04 3.68
CA TRP A 452 42.77 -1.09 3.77
C TRP A 452 42.41 -2.30 2.91
N VAL A 453 41.18 -2.79 3.01
CA VAL A 453 40.67 -3.89 2.17
C VAL A 453 40.87 -3.55 0.69
N THR A 454 40.52 -2.32 0.28
CA THR A 454 40.63 -1.88 -1.11
C THR A 454 42.08 -1.85 -1.60
N LYS A 455 43.01 -1.33 -0.79
CA LYS A 455 44.44 -1.22 -1.15
C LYS A 455 45.13 -2.58 -1.21
N ASP A 456 44.86 -3.46 -0.25
CA ASP A 456 45.45 -4.79 -0.22
C ASP A 456 44.88 -5.65 -1.35
N LEU A 457 43.56 -5.60 -1.54
CA LEU A 457 42.91 -6.33 -2.64
C LEU A 457 43.41 -5.86 -4.00
N ASN A 458 43.58 -4.54 -4.21
CA ASN A 458 44.20 -4.01 -5.43
C ASN A 458 45.59 -4.60 -5.65
N SER A 459 46.40 -4.72 -4.60
CA SER A 459 47.75 -5.30 -4.70
C SER A 459 47.72 -6.78 -5.12
N HIS A 460 46.72 -7.55 -4.67
CA HIS A 460 46.52 -8.94 -5.10
C HIS A 460 45.99 -9.05 -6.53
N LEU A 461 44.96 -8.28 -6.87
CA LEU A 461 44.29 -8.33 -8.17
C LEU A 461 45.11 -7.74 -9.31
N HIS A 462 46.02 -6.80 -9.01
CA HIS A 462 46.95 -6.24 -9.99
C HIS A 462 48.12 -7.18 -10.28
N LYS A 463 48.64 -7.91 -9.28
CA LYS A 463 49.77 -8.84 -9.45
C LYS A 463 49.41 -10.15 -10.15
N GLY A 464 48.13 -10.52 -10.19
CA GLY A 464 47.63 -11.73 -10.86
C GLY A 464 47.22 -11.54 -12.32
N ALA A 465 47.87 -10.62 -13.07
CA ALA A 465 47.61 -10.36 -14.49
C ALA A 465 48.61 -11.08 -15.39
#